data_AF-A0A9X8VI46-F1
#
_entry.id   AF-A0A9X8VI46-F1
#
_cell.length_a   1.000
_cell.length_b   1.000
_cell.length_c   1.000
_cell.angle_alpha   90.00
_cell.angle_beta   90.00
_cell.angle_gamma   90.00
#
_symmetry.space_group_name_H-M   'P 1'
#
loop_
_entity.id
_entity.type
_entity.pdbx_description
1 polymer ?
#
loop_
_entity_poly.entity_id
_entity_poly.type
_entity_poly.pdbx_seq_one_letter_code
_entity_poly.pdbx_strand_id
1 'polypeptide(L)'
;HIIVRAEDHDNQQAPLFLQQLRNLLEASPLKDDSLWVMGPVPALQSKRGGRFRWQLLLQHPTRRVLQQLMKSSLPLIGTLPQTRKVKWTLDVDPIDS
;
A
#
# COMPACT_ATOMS: atom_id res chain seq x y z
N HIS A 1 -8.75 1.12 8.76
CA HIS A 1 -7.40 1.40 8.21
C HIS A 1 -7.33 0.72 6.85
N ILE A 2 -6.27 0.90 6.08
CA ILE A 2 -6.09 0.22 4.78
C ILE A 2 -4.75 -0.48 4.80
N ILE A 3 -4.72 -1.74 4.35
CA ILE A 3 -3.49 -2.50 4.16
C ILE A 3 -3.33 -2.72 2.66
N VAL A 4 -2.17 -2.34 2.12
CA VAL A 4 -1.78 -2.70 0.76
C VAL A 4 -0.75 -3.81 0.85
N ARG A 5 -1.06 -4.97 0.26
CA ARG A 5 -0.19 -6.14 0.23
C ARG A 5 0.39 -6.29 -1.16
N ALA A 6 1.67 -6.61 -1.25
CA ALA A 6 2.34 -6.91 -2.51
C ALA A 6 3.18 -8.18 -2.38
N GLU A 7 3.16 -8.99 -3.43
CA GLU A 7 3.91 -10.23 -3.54
C GLU A 7 4.74 -10.24 -4.82
N ASP A 8 5.97 -10.72 -4.72
CA ASP A 8 6.86 -10.97 -5.85
C ASP A 8 7.58 -12.33 -5.70
N HIS A 9 8.40 -12.68 -6.68
CA HIS A 9 9.20 -13.91 -6.66
C HIS A 9 10.67 -13.68 -6.27
N ASP A 10 11.18 -12.44 -6.40
CA ASP A 10 12.60 -12.08 -6.27
C ASP A 10 12.92 -11.26 -5.02
N ASN A 11 11.92 -10.89 -4.21
CA ASN A 11 12.05 -10.01 -3.05
C ASN A 11 12.56 -8.60 -3.36
N GLN A 12 12.34 -8.12 -4.59
CA GLN A 12 12.80 -6.80 -5.04
C GLN A 12 11.66 -5.92 -5.55
N GLN A 13 10.72 -6.48 -6.32
CA GLN A 13 9.66 -5.69 -6.96
C GLN A 13 8.57 -5.27 -5.97
N ALA A 14 8.17 -6.14 -5.04
CA ALA A 14 7.16 -5.87 -4.03
C ALA A 14 7.55 -4.75 -3.05
N PRO A 15 8.73 -4.76 -2.42
CA PRO A 15 9.14 -3.64 -1.56
C PRO A 15 9.29 -2.33 -2.34
N LEU A 16 9.84 -2.38 -3.56
CA LEU A 16 9.99 -1.20 -4.41
C LEU A 16 8.64 -0.58 -4.79
N PHE A 17 7.67 -1.42 -5.18
CA PHE A 17 6.31 -0.99 -5.48
C PHE A 17 5.66 -0.28 -4.28
N LEU A 18 5.75 -0.88 -3.09
CA LEU A 18 5.15 -0.29 -1.88
C LEU A 18 5.88 0.98 -1.43
N GLN A 19 7.19 1.08 -1.66
CA GLN A 19 7.94 2.31 -1.42
C GLN A 19 7.49 3.44 -2.35
N GLN A 20 7.29 3.15 -3.64
CA GLN A 20 6.77 4.14 -4.58
C GLN A 20 5.35 4.57 -4.23
N LEU A 21 4.50 3.63 -3.84
CA LEU A 21 3.17 3.92 -3.32
C LEU A 21 3.24 4.86 -2.11
N ARG A 22 4.10 4.57 -1.12
CA ARG A 22 4.31 5.45 0.03
C ARG A 22 4.69 6.87 -0.40
N ASN A 23 5.66 7.01 -1.30
CA ASN A 23 6.09 8.33 -1.79
C ASN A 23 4.94 9.10 -2.48
N LEU A 24 4.11 8.41 -3.25
CA LEU A 24 2.93 8.99 -3.92
C LEU A 24 1.91 9.49 -2.89
N LEU A 25 1.63 8.70 -1.85
CA LEU A 25 0.71 9.07 -0.78
C LEU A 25 1.22 10.28 0.02
N GLU A 26 2.52 10.31 0.32
CA GLU A 26 3.16 11.43 1.05
C GLU A 26 3.19 12.72 0.22
N ALA A 27 3.29 12.61 -1.12
CA ALA A 27 3.25 13.75 -2.04
C ALA A 27 1.82 14.23 -2.36
N SER A 28 0.79 13.53 -1.87
CA SER A 28 -0.59 13.89 -2.17
C SER A 28 -1.00 15.18 -1.46
N PRO A 29 -1.68 16.13 -2.14
CA PRO A 29 -2.21 17.33 -1.50
C PRO A 29 -3.35 17.03 -0.52
N LEU A 30 -3.87 15.79 -0.52
CA LEU A 30 -4.91 15.33 0.41
C LEU A 30 -4.32 14.74 1.70
N LYS A 31 -2.99 14.64 1.79
CA LYS A 31 -2.31 14.16 2.98
C LYS A 31 -2.29 15.27 4.03
N ASP A 32 -2.64 14.92 5.26
CA ASP A 32 -2.47 15.75 6.44
C ASP A 32 -1.53 15.07 7.45
N ASP A 33 -1.24 15.75 8.56
CA ASP A 33 -0.36 15.24 9.62
C ASP A 33 -0.98 14.07 10.41
N SER A 34 -2.27 13.80 10.21
CA SER A 34 -2.99 12.71 10.84
C SER A 34 -2.93 11.41 10.03
N LEU A 35 -2.29 11.42 8.85
CA LEU A 35 -2.03 10.21 8.06
C LEU A 35 -0.79 9.49 8.58
N TRP A 36 -1.00 8.27 9.04
CA TRP A 36 0.05 7.36 9.47
C TRP A 36 0.29 6.33 8.37
N VAL A 37 1.54 6.24 7.91
CA VAL A 37 1.97 5.26 6.92
C VAL A 37 3.10 4.40 7.51
N MET A 38 2.81 3.13 7.75
CA MET A 38 3.76 2.16 8.31
C MET A 38 4.23 1.17 7.26
N GLY A 39 5.55 1.00 7.17
CA GLY A 39 6.22 0.16 6.18
C GLY A 39 6.80 0.94 4.99
N PRO A 40 7.17 0.26 3.90
CA PRO A 40 6.92 -1.16 3.64
C PRO A 40 7.67 -2.10 4.60
N VAL A 41 7.01 -3.17 5.05
CA VAL A 41 7.61 -4.23 5.87
C VAL A 41 7.30 -5.61 5.29
N PRO A 42 8.17 -6.63 5.49
CA PRO A 42 7.82 -8.01 5.18
C PRO A 42 6.59 -8.44 5.99
N ALA A 43 5.69 -9.19 5.38
CA ALA A 43 4.59 -9.81 6.12
C ALA A 43 5.12 -10.89 7.08
N LEU A 44 4.37 -11.18 8.14
CA LEU A 44 4.75 -12.18 9.18
C LEU A 44 5.13 -13.56 8.60
N GLN A 45 4.54 -13.94 7.46
CA GLN A 45 4.98 -15.07 6.64
C GLN A 45 5.68 -14.55 5.40
N SER A 46 6.95 -14.17 5.56
CA SER A 46 7.74 -13.46 4.55
C SER A 46 8.06 -14.27 3.30
N LYS A 47 7.87 -15.61 3.32
CA LYS A 47 7.93 -16.47 2.12
C LYS A 47 6.93 -17.61 2.20
N ARG A 48 5.95 -17.66 1.28
CA ARG A 48 4.99 -18.77 1.15
C ARG A 48 4.72 -19.07 -0.32
N GLY A 49 4.79 -20.34 -0.70
CA GLY A 49 4.58 -20.77 -2.10
C GLY A 49 5.57 -20.15 -3.09
N GLY A 50 6.82 -19.90 -2.67
CA GLY A 50 7.84 -19.31 -3.54
C GLY A 50 7.68 -17.81 -3.82
N ARG A 51 6.82 -17.11 -3.06
CA ARG A 51 6.64 -15.66 -3.15
C ARG A 51 7.00 -14.96 -1.87
N PHE A 52 7.63 -13.80 -1.99
CA PHE A 52 7.91 -12.92 -0.87
C PHE A 52 6.75 -11.95 -0.70
N ARG A 53 6.37 -11.71 0.56
CA ARG A 53 5.19 -10.92 0.90
C ARG A 53 5.59 -9.68 1.65
N TRP A 54 5.08 -8.55 1.20
CA TRP A 54 5.29 -7.24 1.80
C TRP A 54 3.95 -6.54 2.00
N GLN A 55 3.91 -5.62 2.95
CA GLN A 55 2.73 -4.83 3.22
C GLN A 55 3.07 -3.39 3.63
N LEU A 56 2.13 -2.50 3.32
CA LEU A 56 2.09 -1.10 3.74
C LEU A 56 0.76 -0.86 4.45
N LEU A 57 0.80 -0.33 5.67
CA LEU A 57 -0.38 -0.02 6.47
C LEU A 57 -0.60 1.49 6.48
N LEU A 58 -1.81 1.89 6.09
CA LEU A 58 -2.28 3.27 6.14
C LEU A 58 -3.35 3.40 7.22
N GLN A 59 -3.18 4.36 8.11
CA GLN A 59 -4.14 4.68 9.17
C GLN A 59 -4.38 6.17 9.21
N HIS A 60 -5.64 6.54 9.42
CA HIS A 60 -6.07 7.92 9.54
C HIS A 60 -7.32 7.95 10.44
N PRO A 61 -7.50 8.95 11.32
CA PRO A 61 -8.67 9.03 12.20
C PRO A 61 -9.98 9.17 11.43
N THR A 62 -9.96 9.82 10.27
CA THR A 62 -11.13 10.02 9.40
C THR A 62 -11.14 9.06 8.21
N ARG A 63 -12.16 8.20 8.12
CA ARG A 63 -12.34 7.27 6.98
C ARG A 63 -12.47 7.97 5.63
N ARG A 64 -13.16 9.11 5.61
CA ARG A 64 -13.39 9.90 4.38
C ARG A 64 -12.06 10.33 3.74
N VAL A 65 -11.12 10.84 4.52
CA VAL A 65 -9.80 11.26 4.04
C VAL A 65 -9.05 10.07 3.47
N LEU A 66 -9.01 8.95 4.19
CA LEU A 66 -8.36 7.71 3.74
C LEU A 66 -8.94 7.21 2.40
N GLN A 67 -10.28 7.25 2.25
CA GLN A 67 -10.95 6.87 1.01
C GLN A 67 -10.67 7.85 -0.14
N GLN A 68 -10.66 9.17 0.12
CA GLN A 68 -10.34 10.18 -0.89
C GLN A 68 -8.88 10.08 -1.35
N LEU A 69 -7.97 9.88 -0.40
CA LEU A 69 -6.55 9.65 -0.67
C LEU A 69 -6.36 8.41 -1.55
N MET A 70 -7.00 7.28 -1.21
CA MET A 70 -6.91 6.08 -2.05
C MET A 70 -7.59 6.24 -3.39
N LYS A 71 -8.75 6.90 -3.47
CA LYS A 71 -9.46 7.13 -4.73
C LYS A 71 -8.63 7.98 -5.71
N SER A 72 -7.92 9.00 -5.20
CA SER A 72 -7.02 9.82 -6.02
C SER A 72 -5.71 9.11 -6.37
N SER A 73 -5.22 8.23 -5.50
CA SER A 73 -3.96 7.51 -5.69
C SER A 73 -4.11 6.28 -6.61
N LEU A 74 -5.25 5.59 -6.60
CA LEU A 74 -5.47 4.36 -7.37
C LEU A 74 -5.17 4.49 -8.88
N PRO A 75 -5.61 5.55 -9.59
CA PRO A 75 -5.24 5.74 -10.99
C PRO A 75 -3.73 5.88 -11.19
N LEU A 76 -3.05 6.59 -10.28
CA LEU A 76 -1.61 6.82 -10.32
C LEU A 76 -0.82 5.54 -10.04
N ILE A 77 -1.32 4.68 -9.13
CA ILE A 77 -0.75 3.36 -8.88
C ILE A 77 -0.69 2.55 -10.18
N GLY A 78 -1.76 2.57 -10.98
CA GLY A 78 -1.82 1.88 -12.27
C GLY A 78 -0.76 2.31 -13.28
N THR A 79 -0.13 3.46 -13.09
CA THR A 79 0.97 3.96 -13.94
C THR A 79 2.35 3.46 -13.52
N LEU A 80 2.50 2.90 -12.31
CA LEU A 80 3.78 2.41 -11.82
C LEU A 80 4.20 1.16 -12.59
N PRO A 81 5.43 1.10 -13.14
CA PRO A 81 5.87 -0.03 -13.96
C PRO A 81 5.93 -1.37 -13.18
N GLN A 82 6.08 -1.29 -11.86
CA GLN A 82 6.13 -2.43 -10.95
C GLN A 82 4.78 -3.14 -10.81
N THR A 83 3.65 -2.47 -11.11
CA THR A 83 2.30 -3.09 -10.99
C THR A 83 2.14 -4.35 -11.84
N ARG A 84 2.89 -4.47 -12.94
CA ARG A 84 2.88 -5.65 -13.82
C ARG A 84 3.78 -6.77 -13.31
N LYS A 85 4.70 -6.46 -12.38
CA LYS A 85 5.72 -7.38 -11.84
C LYS A 85 5.35 -7.95 -10.47
N VAL A 86 4.37 -7.34 -9.80
CA VAL A 86 3.91 -7.74 -8.46
C VAL A 86 2.46 -8.15 -8.50
N LYS A 87 2.09 -9.14 -7.69
CA LYS A 87 0.68 -9.37 -7.35
C LYS A 87 0.38 -8.51 -6.13
N TRP A 88 -0.56 -7.58 -6.22
CA TRP A 88 -0.92 -6.72 -5.10
C TRP A 88 -2.42 -6.73 -4.83
N THR A 89 -2.79 -6.48 -3.58
CA THR A 89 -4.17 -6.36 -3.12
C THR A 89 -4.28 -5.17 -2.17
N LEU A 90 -5.50 -4.63 -2.08
CA LEU A 90 -5.83 -3.54 -1.17
C LEU A 90 -6.95 -4.04 -0.27
N ASP A 91 -6.64 -4.18 1.01
CA ASP A 91 -7.57 -4.60 2.05
C ASP A 91 -8.04 -3.36 2.80
N VAL A 92 -9.30 -2.99 2.57
CA VAL A 92 -9.95 -1.91 3.33
C VAL A 92 -10.68 -2.56 4.49
N ASP A 93 -10.21 -2.32 5.70
CA ASP A 93 -10.93 -2.80 6.86
C ASP A 93 -12.29 -2.07 6.98
N PRO A 94 -13.40 -2.80 7.18
CA PRO A 94 -14.61 -2.22 7.73
C PRO A 94 -14.27 -1.84 9.18
N ILE A 95 -13.87 -0.59 9.41
CA ILE A 95 -13.97 -0.03 10.75
C ILE A 95 -15.47 0.08 11.01
N ASP A 96 -15.89 -0.44 12.17
CA ASP A 96 -17.25 -0.56 12.67
C ASP A 96 -18.23 0.54 12.24
N SER A 97 -19.50 0.10 12.11
CA SER A 97 -20.68 0.89 11.77
C SER A 97 -20.94 2.02 12.77
#